data_AF-A0A977L201-F1
#
_entry.id   AF-A0A977L201-F1
#
_cell.length_a   1.000
_cell.length_b   1.000
_cell.length_c   1.000
_cell.angle_alpha   90.00
_cell.angle_beta   90.00
_cell.angle_gamma   90.00
#
_symmetry.space_group_name_H-M   'P 1'
#
loop_
_entity.id
_entity.type
_entity.pdbx_description
1 polymer ?
#
loop_
_entity_poly.entity_id
_entity_poly.type
_entity_poly.pdbx_seq_one_letter_code
_entity_poly.pdbx_strand_id
1 'polypeptide(L)'
;MKKITKNPDPLVMQELLNFIQSEKKADIIPNYTNFREKEKLRQSLLKEQGYICCFCMERIENSNETTKIAHIFPQNPVSDEDKQKVEKENRDLRYANMLAACDGGKGQPSHLQHCDTKQGNAILKINPADPTKNCENLIAYRSSGEIYSNDSDINHDLQEILNLNLETIKKARYEGCDL
;
A
#
# COMPACT_ATOMS: atom_id res chain seq x y z
N MET A 1 11.09 -4.86 -0.53
CA MET A 1 10.02 -4.57 0.42
C MET A 1 10.58 -4.82 1.80
N LYS A 2 10.16 -4.08 2.83
CA LYS A 2 10.54 -4.38 4.21
C LYS A 2 9.32 -4.77 5.04
N LYS A 3 9.57 -5.48 6.13
CA LYS A 3 8.54 -5.76 7.12
C LYS A 3 8.06 -4.47 7.75
N ILE A 4 6.74 -4.32 7.83
CA ILE A 4 6.09 -3.22 8.52
C ILE A 4 5.37 -3.80 9.74
N THR A 5 5.73 -3.31 10.92
CA THR A 5 5.04 -3.63 12.16
C THR A 5 4.03 -2.52 12.42
N LYS A 6 2.75 -2.86 12.40
CA LYS A 6 1.67 -1.89 12.62
C LYS A 6 1.65 -1.45 14.08
N ASN A 7 1.65 -0.14 14.30
CA ASN A 7 1.36 0.46 15.58
C ASN A 7 -0.13 0.32 15.93
N PRO A 8 -0.49 0.50 17.21
CA PRO A 8 -1.87 0.74 17.59
C PRO A 8 -2.48 1.92 16.83
N ASP A 9 -3.81 1.92 16.71
CA ASP A 9 -4.55 2.97 16.02
C ASP A 9 -4.15 4.38 16.52
N PRO A 10 -3.65 5.28 15.65
CA PRO A 10 -3.31 6.64 16.05
C PRO A 10 -4.59 7.45 16.34
N LEU A 11 -4.45 8.56 17.08
CA LEU A 11 -5.59 9.41 17.47
C LEU A 11 -6.46 9.88 16.29
N VAL A 12 -5.86 10.12 15.12
CA VAL A 12 -6.59 10.48 13.89
C VAL A 12 -7.60 9.41 13.44
N MET A 13 -7.46 8.16 13.87
CA MET A 13 -8.46 7.12 13.60
C MET A 13 -9.79 7.41 14.29
N GLN A 14 -9.79 8.06 15.46
CA GLN A 14 -11.03 8.48 16.11
C GLN A 14 -11.70 9.60 15.31
N GLU A 15 -10.93 10.52 14.73
CA GLU A 15 -11.44 11.55 13.82
C GLU A 15 -12.07 10.90 12.57
N LEU A 16 -11.41 9.89 11.99
CA LEU A 16 -11.93 9.13 10.84
C LEU A 16 -13.23 8.40 11.17
N LEU A 17 -13.29 7.70 12.31
CA LEU A 17 -14.49 6.98 12.73
C LEU A 17 -15.68 7.92 12.97
N ASN A 18 -15.44 9.08 13.58
CA ASN A 18 -16.47 10.11 13.77
C ASN A 18 -16.97 10.65 12.44
N PHE A 19 -16.06 10.93 11.49
CA PHE A 19 -16.41 11.37 10.13
C PHE A 19 -17.28 10.33 9.41
N ILE A 20 -16.88 9.05 9.44
CA ILE A 20 -17.66 7.95 8.85
C ILE A 20 -19.05 7.87 9.48
N GLN A 21 -19.15 8.01 10.80
CA GLN A 21 -20.42 7.97 11.49
C GLN A 21 -21.32 9.15 11.13
N SER A 22 -20.77 10.36 10.95
CA SER A 22 -21.55 11.53 10.52
C SER A 22 -22.07 11.38 9.09
N GLU A 23 -21.26 10.87 8.16
CA GLU A 23 -21.68 10.63 6.77
C GLU A 23 -22.82 9.60 6.73
N LYS A 24 -22.68 8.48 7.45
CA LYS A 24 -23.74 7.45 7.55
C LYS A 24 -25.04 8.00 8.14
N LYS A 25 -24.97 8.87 9.17
CA LYS A 25 -26.15 9.52 9.75
C LYS A 25 -26.86 10.46 8.77
N ALA A 26 -26.13 10.99 7.78
CA ALA A 26 -26.67 11.83 6.72
C ALA A 26 -27.08 11.02 5.47
N ASP A 27 -27.10 9.69 5.54
CA ASP A 27 -27.36 8.78 4.41
C ASP A 27 -26.37 8.94 3.25
N ILE A 28 -25.12 9.33 3.57
CA ILE A 28 -24.01 9.45 2.62
C ILE A 28 -23.10 8.23 2.78
N ILE A 29 -22.75 7.60 1.66
CA ILE A 29 -21.74 6.54 1.63
C ILE A 29 -20.38 7.18 1.94
N PRO A 30 -19.75 6.87 3.09
CA PRO A 30 -18.49 7.49 3.48
C PRO A 30 -17.43 7.20 2.44
N ASN A 31 -16.86 8.24 1.87
CA ASN A 31 -15.75 8.13 0.95
C ASN A 31 -14.52 8.77 1.60
N TYR A 32 -13.41 8.05 1.56
CA TYR A 32 -12.13 8.55 2.02
C TYR A 32 -11.78 9.90 1.38
N THR A 33 -12.22 10.18 0.14
CA THR A 33 -12.06 11.47 -0.57
C THR A 33 -12.39 12.69 0.28
N ASN A 34 -13.43 12.63 1.11
CA ASN A 34 -13.93 13.79 1.87
C ASN A 34 -13.35 13.91 3.29
N PHE A 35 -12.55 12.94 3.74
CA PHE A 35 -11.87 13.02 5.03
C PHE A 35 -10.79 14.12 4.98
N ARG A 36 -10.87 15.11 5.88
CA ARG A 36 -10.03 16.32 5.83
C ARG A 36 -8.66 16.09 6.47
N GLU A 37 -8.56 15.11 7.35
CA GLU A 37 -7.41 14.86 8.21
C GLU A 37 -6.47 13.78 7.65
N LYS A 38 -6.56 13.54 6.33
CA LYS A 38 -5.67 12.65 5.58
C LYS A 38 -4.20 12.94 5.79
N GLU A 39 -3.84 14.21 5.94
CA GLU A 39 -2.47 14.62 6.19
C GLU A 39 -1.96 14.05 7.52
N LYS A 40 -2.75 14.13 8.59
CA LYS A 40 -2.39 13.55 9.90
C LYS A 40 -2.30 12.02 9.82
N LEU A 41 -3.21 11.38 9.09
CA LEU A 41 -3.19 9.93 8.90
C LEU A 41 -1.97 9.49 8.10
N ARG A 42 -1.67 10.17 6.98
CA ARG A 42 -0.45 9.94 6.19
C ARG A 42 0.80 10.16 7.04
N GLN A 43 0.84 11.22 7.83
CA GLN A 43 1.96 11.50 8.73
C GLN A 43 2.21 10.37 9.73
N SER A 44 1.15 9.75 10.24
CA SER A 44 1.25 8.61 11.16
C SER A 44 1.84 7.39 10.45
N LEU A 45 1.34 7.08 9.25
CA LEU A 45 1.85 5.97 8.41
C LEU A 45 3.31 6.18 7.99
N LEU A 46 3.68 7.41 7.62
CA LEU A 46 5.05 7.76 7.24
C LEU A 46 6.03 7.56 8.40
N LYS A 47 5.66 8.01 9.61
CA LYS A 47 6.49 7.79 10.81
C LYS A 47 6.67 6.31 11.11
N GLU A 48 5.59 5.53 11.05
CA GLU A 48 5.63 4.09 11.23
C GLU A 48 6.55 3.39 10.20
N GLN A 49 6.47 3.81 8.94
CA GLN A 49 7.25 3.22 7.85
C GLN A 49 8.68 3.77 7.75
N GLY A 50 9.01 4.87 8.44
CA GLY A 50 10.30 5.54 8.27
C GLY A 50 10.44 6.26 6.92
N TYR A 51 9.34 6.85 6.42
CA TYR A 51 9.31 7.70 5.23
C TYR A 51 9.75 6.99 3.93
N ILE A 52 9.41 5.71 3.81
CA ILE A 52 9.59 4.95 2.57
C ILE A 52 8.28 4.32 2.11
N CYS A 53 8.10 4.22 0.80
CA CYS A 53 6.99 3.53 0.17
C CYS A 53 6.95 2.06 0.60
N CYS A 54 5.79 1.56 0.99
CA CYS A 54 5.63 0.20 1.50
C CYS A 54 6.00 -0.89 0.47
N PHE A 55 5.92 -0.60 -0.82
CA PHE A 55 6.21 -1.57 -1.89
C PHE A 55 7.59 -1.39 -2.51
N CYS A 56 7.85 -0.26 -3.20
CA CYS A 56 9.10 -0.03 -3.93
C CYS A 56 10.28 0.41 -3.05
N MET A 57 10.01 0.85 -1.81
CA MET A 57 10.99 1.36 -0.82
C MET A 57 11.65 2.70 -1.17
N GLU A 58 11.17 3.42 -2.18
CA GLU A 58 11.64 4.80 -2.42
C GLU A 58 11.24 5.72 -1.27
N ARG A 59 11.97 6.83 -1.12
CA ARG A 59 11.65 7.87 -0.12
C ARG A 59 10.37 8.59 -0.52
N ILE A 60 9.52 8.83 0.46
CA ILE A 60 8.25 9.52 0.30
C ILE A 60 8.06 10.55 1.42
N GLU A 61 7.26 11.57 1.14
CA GLU A 61 7.00 12.69 2.05
C GLU A 61 5.52 12.84 2.36
N ASN A 62 5.18 13.73 3.29
CA ASN A 62 3.79 13.99 3.62
C ASN A 62 3.11 14.91 2.60
N SER A 63 2.95 14.44 1.36
CA SER A 63 2.30 15.16 0.27
C SER A 63 1.15 14.34 -0.32
N ASN A 64 0.04 14.99 -0.64
CA ASN A 64 -1.09 14.34 -1.32
C ASN A 64 -0.82 14.10 -2.82
N GLU A 65 0.19 14.77 -3.39
CA GLU A 65 0.56 14.66 -4.80
C GLU A 65 1.45 13.44 -5.03
N THR A 66 2.37 13.18 -4.09
CA THR A 66 3.40 12.13 -4.25
C THR A 66 3.17 10.90 -3.38
N THR A 67 2.26 10.95 -2.40
CA THR A 67 2.04 9.84 -1.44
C THR A 67 0.56 9.52 -1.21
N LYS A 68 0.24 8.25 -1.49
CA LYS A 68 -1.08 7.64 -1.32
C LYS A 68 -1.17 6.88 -0.01
N ILE A 69 -2.39 6.77 0.50
CA ILE A 69 -2.74 5.84 1.58
C ILE A 69 -3.23 4.57 0.90
N ALA A 70 -2.31 3.63 0.76
CA ALA A 70 -2.54 2.34 0.14
C ALA A 70 -3.32 1.43 1.09
N HIS A 71 -4.14 0.54 0.51
CA HIS A 71 -4.87 -0.46 1.27
C HIS A 71 -4.36 -1.85 0.90
N ILE A 72 -3.98 -2.64 1.89
CA ILE A 72 -3.51 -4.02 1.68
C ILE A 72 -4.63 -4.85 1.05
N PHE A 73 -5.82 -4.73 1.62
CA PHE A 73 -7.06 -5.22 1.05
C PHE A 73 -7.79 -4.05 0.39
N PRO A 74 -8.03 -4.12 -0.92
CA PRO A 74 -8.59 -3.01 -1.68
C PRO A 74 -10.00 -2.67 -1.19
N GLN A 75 -10.39 -1.41 -1.33
CA GLN A 75 -11.72 -0.95 -0.92
C GLN A 75 -12.83 -1.45 -1.86
N ASN A 76 -12.50 -1.68 -3.14
CA ASN A 76 -13.47 -2.07 -4.17
C ASN A 76 -13.01 -3.34 -4.93
N PRO A 77 -12.91 -4.51 -4.24
CA PRO A 77 -12.55 -5.76 -4.91
C PRO A 77 -13.54 -6.12 -6.03
N VAL A 78 -13.02 -6.73 -7.10
CA VAL A 78 -13.77 -6.91 -8.35
C VAL A 78 -14.63 -8.18 -8.33
N SER A 79 -14.10 -9.29 -7.81
CA SER A 79 -14.82 -10.57 -7.76
C SER A 79 -15.67 -10.71 -6.49
N ASP A 80 -16.75 -11.48 -6.55
CA ASP A 80 -17.59 -11.74 -5.37
C ASP A 80 -16.87 -12.56 -4.29
N GLU A 81 -15.89 -13.38 -4.69
CA GLU A 81 -14.99 -14.10 -3.80
C GLU A 81 -14.06 -13.14 -3.05
N ASP A 82 -13.49 -12.16 -3.76
CA ASP A 82 -12.65 -11.12 -3.15
C ASP A 82 -13.46 -10.20 -2.24
N LYS A 83 -14.70 -9.85 -2.61
CA LYS A 83 -15.62 -9.09 -1.74
C LYS A 83 -15.86 -9.82 -0.43
N GLN A 84 -16.22 -11.11 -0.48
CA GLN A 84 -16.41 -11.93 0.72
C GLN A 84 -15.14 -11.99 1.58
N LYS A 85 -13.96 -12.05 0.95
CA LYS A 85 -12.67 -12.04 1.65
C LYS A 85 -12.43 -10.71 2.37
N VAL A 86 -12.72 -9.59 1.73
CA VAL A 86 -12.58 -8.25 2.32
C VAL A 86 -13.61 -8.03 3.45
N GLU A 87 -14.87 -8.42 3.24
CA GLU A 87 -15.95 -8.30 4.23
C GLU A 87 -15.70 -9.15 5.47
N LYS A 88 -15.30 -10.41 5.29
CA LYS A 88 -14.98 -11.34 6.40
C LYS A 88 -13.92 -10.77 7.32
N GLU A 89 -12.98 -10.01 6.76
CA GLU A 89 -11.88 -9.45 7.53
C GLU A 89 -12.13 -8.02 8.00
N ASN A 90 -13.22 -7.39 7.55
CA ASN A 90 -13.79 -6.15 8.09
C ASN A 90 -12.76 -4.98 8.04
N ARG A 91 -12.04 -4.86 6.92
CA ARG A 91 -10.74 -4.16 6.84
C ARG A 91 -10.69 -2.82 6.10
N ASP A 92 -11.72 -2.42 5.37
CA ASP A 92 -11.67 -1.23 4.51
C ASP A 92 -11.26 0.07 5.23
N LEU A 93 -11.55 0.17 6.53
CA LEU A 93 -11.30 1.39 7.34
C LEU A 93 -10.36 1.18 8.54
N ARG A 94 -9.72 0.01 8.68
CA ARG A 94 -8.80 -0.25 9.79
C ARG A 94 -7.41 0.32 9.51
N TYR A 95 -6.79 0.93 10.52
CA TYR A 95 -5.41 1.41 10.40
C TYR A 95 -4.43 0.28 10.02
N ALA A 96 -4.68 -0.93 10.53
CA ALA A 96 -3.95 -2.14 10.19
C ALA A 96 -4.00 -2.52 8.69
N ASN A 97 -4.99 -2.02 7.94
CA ASN A 97 -5.10 -2.21 6.49
C ASN A 97 -4.43 -1.10 5.68
N MET A 98 -4.01 0.00 6.32
CA MET A 98 -3.50 1.20 5.66
C MET A 98 -1.98 1.26 5.71
N LEU A 99 -1.38 1.68 4.59
CA LEU A 99 0.06 1.89 4.41
C LEU A 99 0.31 3.17 3.61
N ALA A 100 1.50 3.73 3.70
CA ALA A 100 1.94 4.82 2.83
C ALA A 100 2.67 4.24 1.60
N ALA A 101 2.20 4.60 0.41
CA ALA A 101 2.81 4.25 -0.86
C ALA A 101 3.07 5.50 -1.69
N CYS A 102 4.03 5.44 -2.60
CA CYS A 102 4.23 6.47 -3.61
C CYS A 102 2.99 6.61 -4.51
N ASP A 103 2.94 7.69 -5.28
CA ASP A 103 1.89 7.91 -6.28
C ASP A 103 1.96 6.90 -7.43
N GLY A 104 3.10 6.26 -7.65
CA GLY A 104 3.25 5.11 -8.53
C GLY A 104 3.01 5.43 -10.00
N GLY A 105 3.32 6.66 -10.43
CA GLY A 105 3.07 7.13 -11.79
C GLY A 105 1.59 7.40 -12.08
N LYS A 106 0.83 7.89 -11.10
CA LYS A 106 -0.60 8.18 -11.25
C LYS A 106 -0.84 9.10 -12.45
N GLY A 107 -1.76 8.70 -13.33
CA GLY A 107 -2.09 9.44 -14.56
C GLY A 107 -1.22 9.09 -15.77
N GLN A 108 -0.14 8.31 -15.60
CA GLN A 108 0.63 7.75 -16.70
C GLN A 108 -0.06 6.52 -17.32
N PRO A 109 0.33 6.08 -18.53
CA PRO A 109 -0.10 4.81 -19.09
C PRO A 109 0.15 3.62 -18.14
N SER A 110 -0.73 2.61 -18.16
CA SER A 110 -0.70 1.50 -17.18
C SER A 110 0.63 0.73 -17.14
N HIS A 111 1.37 0.64 -18.24
CA HIS A 111 2.68 -0.04 -18.27
C HIS A 111 3.80 0.75 -17.57
N LEU A 112 3.58 2.04 -17.30
CA LEU A 112 4.48 2.91 -16.53
C LEU A 112 4.03 3.12 -15.07
N GLN A 113 2.89 2.55 -14.69
CA GLN A 113 2.39 2.61 -13.32
C GLN A 113 2.98 1.48 -12.48
N HIS A 114 3.14 1.72 -11.18
CA HIS A 114 3.62 0.73 -10.21
C HIS A 114 2.97 0.94 -8.82
N CYS A 115 3.35 0.10 -7.86
CA CYS A 115 2.90 0.17 -6.46
C CYS A 115 1.36 0.20 -6.35
N ASP A 116 0.81 0.98 -5.42
CA ASP A 116 -0.63 1.06 -5.15
C ASP A 116 -1.45 1.51 -6.37
N THR A 117 -0.88 2.36 -7.23
CA THR A 117 -1.56 2.80 -8.47
C THR A 117 -1.72 1.66 -9.46
N LYS A 118 -0.71 0.79 -9.61
CA LYS A 118 -0.81 -0.41 -10.46
C LYS A 118 -1.65 -1.51 -9.82
N GLN A 119 -1.51 -1.70 -8.50
CA GLN A 119 -2.29 -2.67 -7.74
C GLN A 119 -3.80 -2.49 -7.97
N GLY A 120 -4.26 -1.24 -7.89
CA GLY A 120 -5.68 -0.92 -8.05
C GLY A 120 -6.54 -1.70 -7.06
N ASN A 121 -7.42 -2.54 -7.59
CA ASN A 121 -8.36 -3.35 -6.80
C ASN A 121 -7.93 -4.83 -6.68
N ALA A 122 -6.69 -5.17 -7.03
CA ALA A 122 -6.19 -6.54 -6.88
C ALA A 122 -5.85 -6.86 -5.41
N ILE A 123 -6.13 -8.09 -4.99
CA ILE A 123 -5.69 -8.63 -3.70
C ILE A 123 -4.29 -9.24 -3.87
N LEU A 124 -3.34 -8.76 -3.08
CA LEU A 124 -1.98 -9.28 -3.04
C LEU A 124 -1.89 -10.52 -2.15
N LYS A 125 -1.02 -11.45 -2.51
CA LYS A 125 -0.53 -12.52 -1.62
C LYS A 125 0.56 -12.02 -0.70
N ILE A 126 1.45 -11.15 -1.20
CA ILE A 126 2.46 -10.50 -0.39
C ILE A 126 1.86 -9.35 0.42
N ASN A 127 2.07 -9.37 1.73
CA ASN A 127 1.63 -8.31 2.62
C ASN A 127 2.78 -7.89 3.55
N PRO A 128 3.35 -6.69 3.39
CA PRO A 128 4.45 -6.24 4.25
C PRO A 128 4.03 -6.06 5.71
N ALA A 129 2.74 -5.88 5.99
CA ALA A 129 2.18 -5.70 7.33
C ALA A 129 1.58 -6.97 7.95
N ASP A 130 1.74 -8.15 7.35
CA ASP A 130 1.18 -9.41 7.89
C ASP A 130 1.85 -9.80 9.22
N PRO A 131 1.18 -9.76 10.39
CA PRO A 131 1.84 -10.04 11.66
C PRO A 131 2.37 -11.48 11.79
N THR A 132 1.90 -12.41 10.94
CA THR A 132 2.26 -13.83 10.97
C THR A 132 3.39 -14.19 10.02
N LYS A 133 3.70 -13.32 9.04
CA LYS A 133 4.70 -13.57 8.00
C LYS A 133 5.68 -12.40 7.88
N ASN A 134 6.95 -12.73 7.72
CA ASN A 134 7.96 -11.75 7.33
C ASN A 134 8.11 -11.75 5.80
N CYS A 135 7.65 -10.67 5.15
CA CYS A 135 7.76 -10.53 3.70
C CYS A 135 9.22 -10.51 3.21
N GLU A 136 10.17 -10.08 4.04
CA GLU A 136 11.60 -10.05 3.69
C GLU A 136 12.16 -11.46 3.45
N ASN A 137 11.59 -12.49 4.08
CA ASN A 137 11.97 -13.88 3.85
C ASN A 137 11.34 -14.48 2.59
N LEU A 138 10.41 -13.78 1.96
CA LEU A 138 9.64 -14.24 0.80
C LEU A 138 10.13 -13.62 -0.51
N ILE A 139 11.03 -12.64 -0.44
CA ILE A 139 11.55 -11.93 -1.59
C ILE A 139 13.07 -11.92 -1.55
N ALA A 140 13.66 -11.75 -2.72
CA ALA A 140 15.10 -11.57 -2.89
C ALA A 140 15.38 -10.51 -3.95
N TYR A 141 16.62 -10.04 -3.95
CA TYR A 141 17.12 -9.06 -4.90
C TYR A 141 18.31 -9.63 -5.66
N ARG A 142 18.33 -9.40 -6.98
CA ARG A 142 19.50 -9.68 -7.80
C ARG A 142 20.46 -8.49 -7.76
N SER A 143 21.72 -8.74 -8.13
CA SER A 143 22.70 -7.67 -8.33
C SER A 143 22.29 -6.67 -9.41
N SER A 144 21.33 -6.99 -10.29
CA SER A 144 20.75 -6.07 -11.27
C SER A 144 19.70 -5.10 -10.69
N GLY A 145 19.38 -5.19 -9.39
CA GLY A 145 18.29 -4.44 -8.74
C GLY A 145 16.90 -5.07 -8.92
N GLU A 146 16.81 -6.19 -9.65
CA GLU A 146 15.57 -6.95 -9.84
C GLU A 146 15.07 -7.53 -8.52
N ILE A 147 13.82 -7.29 -8.18
CA ILE A 147 13.11 -7.95 -7.07
C ILE A 147 12.40 -9.20 -7.60
N TYR A 148 12.48 -10.32 -6.88
CA TYR A 148 11.81 -11.56 -7.25
C TYR A 148 11.43 -12.39 -6.02
N SER A 149 10.63 -13.43 -6.24
CA SER A 149 10.27 -14.46 -5.26
C SER A 149 10.38 -15.85 -5.89
N ASN A 150 10.71 -16.86 -5.08
CA ASN A 150 10.64 -18.26 -5.50
C ASN A 150 9.21 -18.83 -5.42
N ASP A 151 8.33 -18.19 -4.65
CA ASP A 151 6.88 -18.44 -4.66
C ASP A 151 6.27 -17.75 -5.89
N SER A 152 5.56 -18.50 -6.73
CA SER A 152 5.04 -18.03 -8.02
C SER A 152 3.95 -16.97 -7.87
N ASP A 153 3.10 -17.07 -6.86
CA ASP A 153 2.01 -16.11 -6.67
C ASP A 153 2.57 -14.79 -6.14
N ILE A 154 3.50 -14.84 -5.20
CA ILE A 154 4.22 -13.65 -4.73
C ILE A 154 5.03 -13.04 -5.87
N ASN A 155 5.68 -13.86 -6.71
CA ASN A 155 6.42 -13.32 -7.84
C ASN A 155 5.47 -12.63 -8.83
N HIS A 156 4.28 -13.18 -9.10
CA HIS A 156 3.26 -12.53 -9.89
C HIS A 156 2.82 -11.18 -9.30
N ASP A 157 2.63 -11.09 -7.98
CA ASP A 157 2.35 -9.81 -7.31
C ASP A 157 3.45 -8.77 -7.60
N LEU A 158 4.72 -9.17 -7.48
CA LEU A 158 5.86 -8.28 -7.65
C LEU A 158 6.02 -7.79 -9.10
N GLN A 159 5.84 -8.69 -10.08
CA GLN A 159 6.08 -8.40 -11.50
C GLN A 159 4.87 -7.73 -12.17
N GLU A 160 3.67 -8.26 -11.97
CA GLU A 160 2.51 -7.91 -12.80
C GLU A 160 1.55 -6.98 -12.08
N ILE A 161 1.24 -7.26 -10.81
CA ILE A 161 0.25 -6.48 -10.05
C ILE A 161 0.86 -5.19 -9.51
N LEU A 162 2.10 -5.23 -9.00
CA LEU A 162 2.78 -4.07 -8.45
C LEU A 162 3.79 -3.45 -9.41
N ASN A 163 4.20 -4.15 -10.48
CA ASN A 163 5.17 -3.70 -11.47
C ASN A 163 6.47 -3.14 -10.86
N LEU A 164 7.02 -3.85 -9.86
CA LEU A 164 8.15 -3.37 -9.06
C LEU A 164 9.51 -3.48 -9.74
N ASN A 165 9.55 -4.05 -10.95
CA ASN A 165 10.74 -4.12 -11.81
C ASN A 165 10.66 -3.17 -13.02
N LEU A 166 9.76 -2.18 -12.98
CA LEU A 166 9.84 -1.03 -13.87
C LEU A 166 11.28 -0.47 -13.86
N GLU A 167 11.84 -0.18 -15.04
CA GLU A 167 13.27 0.09 -15.22
C GLU A 167 13.80 1.19 -14.29
N THR A 168 13.03 2.24 -14.05
CA THR A 168 13.38 3.33 -13.13
C THR A 168 13.58 2.85 -11.69
N ILE A 169 12.68 1.98 -11.21
CA ILE A 169 12.74 1.41 -9.86
C ILE A 169 13.89 0.41 -9.74
N LYS A 170 14.02 -0.47 -10.73
CA LYS A 170 15.09 -1.48 -10.79
C LYS A 170 16.46 -0.80 -10.75
N LYS A 171 16.65 0.25 -11.56
CA LYS A 171 17.88 1.05 -11.59
C LYS A 171 18.16 1.74 -10.25
N ALA A 172 17.16 2.32 -9.60
CA ALA A 172 17.35 2.94 -8.29
C ALA A 172 17.82 1.94 -7.21
N ARG A 173 17.36 0.69 -7.28
CA ARG A 173 17.85 -0.37 -6.36
C ARG A 173 19.26 -0.81 -6.69
N TYR A 174 19.59 -0.94 -7.98
CA TYR A 174 20.94 -1.24 -8.44
C TYR A 174 21.95 -0.21 -7.89
N GLU A 175 21.67 1.09 -8.12
CA GLU A 175 22.56 2.18 -7.70
C GLU A 175 22.66 2.30 -6.16
N GLY A 176 21.60 1.92 -5.43
CA GLY A 176 21.61 1.89 -3.97
C GLY A 176 22.41 0.73 -3.35
N CYS A 177 22.76 -0.30 -4.13
CA CYS A 177 23.60 -1.42 -3.71
C CYS A 177 25.10 -1.19 -3.93
N ASP A 178 25.47 -0.16 -4.72
CA ASP A 178 26.85 0.18 -5.06
C ASP A 178 27.51 1.17 -4.06
N LEU A 179 26.89 1.39 -2.89
CA LEU A 179 27.37 2.26 -1.78
C LEU A 179 27.63 1.45 -0.51
#